data_AF-A0A1Q5CZM6-F1
#
_entry.id   AF-A0A1Q5CZM6-F1
#
_cell.length_a   1.000
_cell.length_b   1.000
_cell.length_c   1.000
_cell.angle_alpha   90.00
_cell.angle_beta   90.00
_cell.angle_gamma   90.00
#
_symmetry.space_group_name_H-M   'P 1'
#
loop_
_entity.id
_entity.type
_entity.pdbx_description
1 polymer ?
#
loop_
_entity_poly.entity_id
_entity_poly.type
_entity_poly.pdbx_seq_one_letter_code
_entity_poly.pdbx_strand_id
1 'polypeptide(L)' 'MSVDRGDDPHVRQLLGAYVLDALDADESGLVARHLQRCGACAAAYMEVADAVSLLALLSADDLLE' A
#
# COMPACT_ATOMS: atom_id res chain seq x y z
N MET A 1 -16.29 6.09 19.84
CA MET A 1 -16.57 5.40 18.56
C MET A 1 -16.69 6.48 17.50
N SER A 2 -15.58 6.77 16.80
CA SER A 2 -15.56 7.83 15.79
C SER A 2 -16.21 7.32 14.51
N VAL A 3 -17.29 8.00 14.12
CA VAL A 3 -18.04 7.76 12.89
C VAL A 3 -17.13 8.08 11.71
N ASP A 4 -16.76 7.03 10.98
CA ASP A 4 -16.09 7.06 9.69
C ASP A 4 -16.98 7.85 8.71
N ARG A 5 -16.60 9.09 8.45
CA ARG A 5 -17.27 9.98 7.49
C ARG A 5 -16.27 10.21 6.36
N GLY A 6 -16.25 9.29 5.40
CA GLY A 6 -15.43 9.35 4.20
C GLY A 6 -15.78 8.19 3.27
N ASP A 7 -16.83 8.35 2.48
CA ASP A 7 -17.42 7.38 1.55
C ASP A 7 -16.51 7.13 0.31
N ASP A 8 -15.24 6.81 0.55
CA ASP A 8 -14.31 6.26 -0.44
C ASP A 8 -13.68 5.00 0.20
N PRO A 9 -13.73 3.82 -0.44
CA PRO A 9 -13.06 2.65 0.10
C PRO A 9 -11.57 2.96 0.26
N HIS A 10 -11.09 3.08 1.50
CA HIS A 10 -9.69 3.38 1.78
C HIS A 10 -8.81 2.37 1.04
N VAL A 11 -7.84 2.88 0.27
CA VAL A 11 -6.91 2.07 -0.54
C VAL A 11 -5.96 1.20 0.29
N ARG A 12 -6.12 1.14 1.62
CA ARG A 12 -5.31 0.34 2.55
C ARG A 12 -5.18 -1.12 2.11
N GLN A 13 -6.23 -1.71 1.57
CA GLN A 13 -6.22 -3.09 1.08
C GLN A 13 -5.40 -3.25 -0.22
N LEU A 14 -5.23 -2.17 -0.99
CA LEU A 14 -4.47 -2.14 -2.24
C LEU A 14 -3.00 -1.75 -2.04
N LEU A 15 -2.61 -1.25 -0.86
CA LEU A 15 -1.25 -0.76 -0.61
C LEU A 15 -0.17 -1.85 -0.80
N GLY A 16 -0.46 -3.08 -0.39
CA GLY A 16 0.46 -4.21 -0.58
C GLY A 16 0.74 -4.46 -2.07
N ALA A 17 -0.32 -4.55 -2.87
CA ALA A 17 -0.21 -4.73 -4.32
C ALA A 17 0.44 -3.51 -4.98
N TYR A 18 0.13 -2.29 -4.54
CA TYR A 18 0.71 -1.06 -5.04
C TYR A 18 2.24 -1.00 -4.83
N VAL A 19 2.72 -1.33 -3.63
CA VAL A 19 4.16 -1.30 -3.31
C VAL A 19 4.91 -2.41 -4.06
N LEU A 20 4.25 -3.54 -4.32
CA LEU A 20 4.81 -4.67 -5.09
C LEU A 20 4.67 -4.48 -6.61
N ASP A 21 4.21 -3.32 -7.08
CA ASP A 21 3.96 -3.03 -8.50
C ASP A 21 3.03 -4.06 -9.18
N ALA A 22 2.07 -4.60 -8.41
CA ALA A 22 1.15 -5.66 -8.81
C ALA A 22 -0.26 -5.14 -9.17
N LEU A 23 -0.44 -3.82 -9.23
CA LEU A 23 -1.69 -3.17 -9.64
C LEU A 23 -1.62 -2.70 -11.09
N ASP A 24 -2.77 -2.66 -11.75
CA ASP A 24 -2.88 -2.04 -13.07
C ASP A 24 -2.62 -0.52 -13.00
N ALA A 25 -2.31 0.09 -14.15
CA ALA A 25 -1.97 1.51 -14.22
C ALA A 25 -3.10 2.44 -13.72
N ASP A 26 -4.36 2.06 -13.93
CA ASP A 26 -5.54 2.82 -13.50
C ASP A 26 -5.69 2.80 -11.96
N GLU A 27 -5.53 1.60 -11.37
CA GLU A 27 -5.59 1.40 -9.92
C GLU A 27 -4.42 2.08 -9.21
N SER A 28 -3.21 1.96 -9.76
CA SER A 28 -2.02 2.66 -9.26
C SER A 28 -2.20 4.18 -9.27
N GLY A 29 -2.82 4.73 -10.32
CA GLY A 29 -3.16 6.15 -10.41
C GLY A 29 -4.13 6.61 -9.32
N LEU A 30 -5.16 5.80 -9.03
CA LEU A 30 -6.11 6.05 -7.94
C LEU A 30 -5.44 6.05 -6.57
N VAL A 31 -4.60 5.04 -6.29
CA VAL A 31 -3.85 4.94 -5.02
C VAL A 31 -2.93 6.13 -4.85
N ALA A 32 -2.11 6.47 -5.86
CA ALA A 32 -1.19 7.60 -5.82
C ALA A 32 -1.93 8.92 -5.52
N ARG A 33 -3.07 9.16 -6.18
CA ARG A 33 -3.88 10.37 -5.97
C ARG A 33 -4.48 10.44 -4.56
N HIS A 34 -4.85 9.28 -3.99
CA HIS A 34 -5.36 9.19 -2.63
C HIS A 34 -4.27 9.44 -1.58
N LEU A 35 -3.07 8.88 -1.77
CA LEU A 35 -1.93 9.08 -0.86
C LEU A 35 -1.53 10.56 -0.73
N GLN A 36 -1.67 11.35 -1.80
CA GLN A 36 -1.42 12.79 -1.77
C GLN A 36 -2.45 13.57 -0.92
N ARG A 37 -3.63 13.00 -0.65
CA ARG A 37 -4.74 13.68 0.04
C ARG A 37 -5.02 13.12 1.44
N CYS A 38 -4.64 11.86 1.70
CA CYS A 38 -4.93 11.16 2.95
C CYS A 38 -3.64 10.81 3.71
N GLY A 39 -3.34 11.57 4.76
CA GLY A 39 -2.18 11.31 5.62
C GLY A 39 -2.23 9.94 6.33
N ALA A 40 -3.43 9.43 6.64
CA ALA A 40 -3.59 8.13 7.28
C ALA A 40 -3.24 6.96 6.34
N CYS A 41 -3.51 7.10 5.05
CA CYS A 41 -3.09 6.13 4.03
C CYS A 41 -1.62 6.31 3.66
N ALA A 42 -1.10 7.54 3.65
CA ALA A 42 0.33 7.79 3.48
C ALA A 42 1.17 7.16 4.61
N ALA A 43 0.71 7.25 5.86
CA ALA A 43 1.35 6.57 6.99
C ALA A 43 1.34 5.04 6.82
N ALA A 44 0.19 4.46 6.49
CA ALA A 44 0.08 3.02 6.23
C ALA A 44 0.95 2.57 5.04
N TYR A 45 1.07 3.40 4.00
CA TYR A 45 1.96 3.14 2.87
C TYR A 45 3.42 3.06 3.32
N MET A 46 3.88 3.96 4.19
CA MET A 46 5.25 3.92 4.71
C MET A 46 5.53 2.64 5.49
N GLU A 47 4.58 2.18 6.32
CA GLU A 47 4.72 0.92 7.06
C GLU A 47 4.87 -0.28 6.11
N VAL A 48 4.05 -0.34 5.05
CA VAL A 48 4.13 -1.42 4.05
C VAL A 48 5.41 -1.32 3.22
N ALA A 49 5.82 -0.12 2.83
CA ALA A 49 7.05 0.10 2.05
C ALA A 49 8.31 -0.30 2.83
N ASP A 50 8.33 -0.07 4.14
CA ASP A 50 9.41 -0.52 5.02
C ASP A 50 9.50 -2.05 5.06
N ALA A 51 8.36 -2.74 5.24
CA ALA A 51 8.31 -4.20 5.19
C ALA A 51 8.78 -4.76 3.85
N VAL A 52 8.40 -4.15 2.71
CA VAL A 52 8.86 -4.57 1.39
C VAL A 52 10.35 -4.30 1.18
N SER A 53 10.89 -3.23 1.77
CA SER A 53 12.34 -2.96 1.73
C SER A 53 13.15 -4.04 2.43
N LEU A 54 12.62 -4.62 3.51
CA LEU A 54 13.22 -5.78 4.17
C LEU A 54 13.10 -7.05 3.31
N LEU A 55 11.96 -7.26 2.64
CA LEU A 55 11.79 -8.38 1.69
C LEU A 55 12.80 -8.34 0.54
N ALA A 56 13.22 -7.14 0.09
CA ALA A 56 14.21 -7.00 -0.97
C ALA A 56 15.62 -7.51 -0.60
N LEU A 57 15.87 -7.78 0.68
CA LEU A 57 17.11 -8.42 1.15
C LEU A 57 17.08 -9.95 1.00
N LEU A 58 15.90 -10.51 0.79
CA LEU A 58 15.68 -11.94 0.62
C LEU A 58 15.62 -12.26 -0.88
N SER A 59 16.17 -13.41 -1.25
CA SER A 59 15.90 -14.01 -2.55
C SER A 59 14.59 -14.80 -2.51
N ALA A 60 14.04 -15.13 -3.68
CA ALA A 60 12.86 -15.98 -3.74
C ALA A 60 13.10 -17.38 -3.15
N ASP A 61 14.35 -17.86 -3.14
CA ASP A 61 14.74 -19.16 -2.59
C ASP A 61 14.62 -19.16 -1.05
N ASP A 62 15.03 -18.05 -0.40
CA ASP A 62 14.92 -17.86 1.05
C ASP A 62 13.46 -17.86 1.57
N LEU A 63 12.47 -17.68 0.69
CA LEU A 63 11.04 -17.66 1.03
C LEU A 63 10.34 -19.02 0.85
N LEU A 64 11.03 -20.01 0.29
CA LEU A 64 10.47 -21.34 0.00
C LEU A 64 10.77 -22.38 1.09
N GLU A 65 11.55 -22.01 2.11
CA GLU A 65 11.93 -22.84 3.26
C GLU A 65 10.91 -22.79 4.42
#